data_AF-A0A7C7FZX2-F1
#
_entry.id   AF-A0A7C7FZX2-F1
#
_cell.length_a   1.000
_cell.length_b   1.000
_cell.length_c   1.000
_cell.angle_alpha   90.00
_cell.angle_beta   90.00
_cell.angle_gamma   90.00
#
_symmetry.space_group_name_H-M   'P 1'
#
loop_
_entity.id
_entity.type
_entity.pdbx_description
1 polymer ?
#
loop_
_entity_poly.entity_id
_entity_poly.type
_entity_poly.pdbx_seq_one_letter_code
_entity_poly.pdbx_strand_id
1 'polypeptide(L)'
;MKLAKENMRFDELNLEIQANSPYNDGWTQQFYKDELKKVKAKKKEPKIHAKRAEIAEYNPDALFADGFDDAICGFDAAGCCAIYDYTACLNILHEDMTPEEAHEYMEFNVVSAYVGDFTPIFMHAILPAPHDCM
;
A
#
# COMPACT_ATOMS: atom_id res chain seq x y z
N MET A 1 35.97 -32.39 -28.90
CA MET A 1 36.11 -31.30 -27.90
C MET A 1 34.77 -31.12 -27.21
N LYS A 2 34.65 -31.47 -25.92
CA LYS A 2 33.44 -31.29 -25.14
C LYS A 2 33.33 -29.82 -24.72
N LEU A 3 32.31 -29.11 -25.18
CA LEU A 3 31.92 -27.81 -24.63
C LEU A 3 31.09 -28.07 -23.36
N ALA A 4 31.67 -27.73 -22.21
CA ALA A 4 31.02 -27.85 -20.90
C ALA A 4 29.81 -26.91 -20.83
N LYS A 5 28.60 -27.48 -20.79
CA LYS A 5 27.36 -26.80 -20.41
C LYS A 5 27.10 -27.04 -18.92
N GLU A 6 28.01 -26.61 -18.06
CA GLU A 6 27.81 -26.67 -16.61
C GLU A 6 27.97 -25.26 -16.03
N ASN A 7 26.99 -24.88 -15.20
CA ASN A 7 26.92 -23.68 -14.37
C ASN A 7 26.33 -22.40 -14.97
N MET A 8 25.06 -22.45 -15.41
CA MET A 8 24.18 -21.28 -15.23
C MET A 8 23.11 -21.61 -14.20
N ARG A 9 23.43 -21.31 -12.94
CA ARG A 9 22.47 -21.32 -11.83
C ARG A 9 21.81 -19.94 -11.82
N PHE A 10 20.57 -19.86 -12.31
CA PHE A 10 19.75 -18.65 -12.22
C PHE A 10 19.24 -18.53 -10.77
N ASP A 11 20.01 -17.85 -9.91
CA ASP A 11 19.47 -17.37 -8.63
C ASP A 11 18.57 -16.17 -8.96
N GLU A 12 17.24 -16.40 -9.00
CA GLU A 12 16.22 -15.38 -9.29
C GLU A 12 16.29 -14.15 -8.36
N LEU A 13 16.97 -14.27 -7.22
CA LEU A 13 17.18 -13.22 -6.22
C LEU A 13 18.42 -12.35 -6.47
N ASN A 14 19.39 -12.80 -7.28
CA ASN A 14 20.63 -12.08 -7.56
C ASN A 14 20.74 -11.75 -9.06
N LEU A 15 20.11 -10.65 -9.46
CA LEU A 15 20.26 -9.99 -10.76
C LEU A 15 21.64 -9.33 -10.94
N GLU A 16 22.73 -10.07 -10.72
CA GLU A 16 24.06 -9.59 -11.06
C GLU A 16 24.37 -9.92 -12.52
N ILE A 17 24.15 -8.94 -13.40
CA ILE A 17 24.49 -9.04 -14.82
C ILE A 17 26.02 -9.08 -14.95
N GLN A 18 26.61 -10.28 -15.07
CA GLN A 18 28.04 -10.43 -15.36
C GLN A 18 28.30 -10.36 -16.87
N ALA A 19 28.14 -9.16 -17.44
CA ALA A 19 28.49 -8.88 -18.84
C ALA A 19 29.97 -8.51 -18.96
N ASN A 20 30.85 -9.50 -19.13
CA ASN A 20 32.26 -9.27 -19.46
C ASN A 20 32.44 -9.08 -20.97
N SER A 21 32.00 -7.92 -21.49
CA SER A 21 32.30 -7.48 -22.86
C SER A 21 33.49 -6.52 -22.83
N PRO A 22 34.46 -6.62 -23.77
CA PRO A 22 35.57 -5.66 -23.87
C PRO A 22 35.12 -4.22 -24.20
N TYR A 23 33.85 -4.02 -24.58
CA TYR A 23 33.22 -2.71 -24.78
C TYR A 23 32.35 -2.25 -23.61
N ASN A 24 32.29 -3.03 -22.53
CA ASN A 24 31.62 -2.63 -21.32
C ASN A 24 32.58 -1.74 -20.51
N ASP A 25 32.43 -0.43 -20.68
CA ASP A 25 33.26 0.62 -20.07
C ASP A 25 33.00 0.84 -18.57
N GLY A 26 32.23 -0.04 -17.92
CA GLY A 26 31.85 0.05 -16.51
C GLY A 26 30.85 1.17 -16.20
N TRP A 27 30.76 2.18 -17.06
CA TRP A 27 29.88 3.35 -16.89
C TRP A 27 28.42 2.98 -17.14
N THR A 28 28.15 2.17 -18.16
CA THR A 28 26.82 1.63 -18.46
C THR A 28 26.28 0.78 -17.30
N GLN A 29 27.09 -0.08 -16.68
CA GLN A 29 26.66 -0.88 -15.54
C GLN A 29 26.33 -0.02 -14.31
N GLN A 30 27.12 1.01 -14.04
CA GLN A 30 26.86 1.90 -12.90
C GLN A 30 25.56 2.68 -13.12
N PHE A 31 25.32 3.17 -14.32
CA PHE A 31 24.05 3.80 -14.71
C PHE A 31 22.86 2.85 -14.47
N TYR A 32 22.93 1.61 -14.97
CA TYR A 32 21.86 0.62 -14.74
C TYR A 32 21.69 0.27 -13.25
N LYS A 33 22.78 0.16 -12.47
CA LYS A 33 22.71 -0.06 -11.01
C LYS A 33 22.04 1.10 -10.29
N ASP A 34 22.34 2.34 -10.68
CA ASP A 34 21.76 3.53 -10.07
C ASP A 34 20.29 3.70 -10.47
N GLU A 35 19.91 3.37 -11.71
CA GLU A 35 18.52 3.27 -12.12
C GLU A 35 17.75 2.17 -11.37
N LEU A 36 18.34 0.98 -11.23
CA LEU A 36 17.75 -0.12 -10.45
C LEU A 36 17.56 0.26 -8.98
N LYS A 37 18.52 0.98 -8.38
CA LYS A 37 18.38 1.52 -7.01
C LYS A 37 17.22 2.52 -6.91
N LYS A 38 17.06 3.42 -7.89
CA LYS A 38 15.95 4.38 -7.93
C LYS A 38 14.60 3.68 -8.06
N VAL A 39 14.51 2.65 -8.91
CA VAL A 39 13.29 1.84 -9.08
C VAL A 39 12.97 1.05 -7.81
N LYS A 40 13.97 0.44 -7.16
CA LYS A 40 13.79 -0.26 -5.87
C LYS A 40 13.37 0.68 -4.74
N ALA A 41 13.92 1.89 -4.67
CA ALA A 41 13.53 2.89 -3.66
C ALA A 41 12.10 3.41 -3.87
N LYS A 42 11.60 3.46 -5.11
CA LYS A 42 10.22 3.83 -5.42
C LYS A 42 9.21 2.69 -5.18
N LYS A 43 9.63 1.42 -5.29
CA LYS A 43 8.84 0.26 -4.84
C LYS A 43 8.99 0.09 -3.33
N LYS A 44 8.32 0.92 -2.55
CA LYS A 44 8.00 0.57 -1.17
C LYS A 44 7.06 -0.64 -1.27
N GLU A 45 7.50 -1.81 -0.82
CA GLU A 45 6.64 -3.01 -0.81
C GLU A 45 5.34 -2.65 -0.07
N PRO A 46 4.16 -3.06 -0.58
CA PRO A 46 2.91 -2.81 0.13
C PRO A 46 3.06 -3.48 1.49
N LYS A 47 3.16 -2.67 2.54
CA LYS A 47 3.10 -3.20 3.89
C LYS A 47 1.72 -3.83 3.98
N ILE A 48 1.65 -5.14 4.09
CA ILE A 48 0.37 -5.80 4.28
C ILE A 48 -0.12 -5.33 5.65
N HIS A 49 -1.13 -4.45 5.61
CA HIS A 49 -2.03 -4.10 6.70
C HIS A 49 -2.32 -5.34 7.55
N ALA A 50 -1.76 -5.51 8.76
CA ALA A 50 -2.13 -6.64 9.64
C ALA A 50 -3.66 -6.69 9.84
N LYS A 51 -4.30 -5.51 9.91
CA LYS A 51 -5.74 -5.33 9.94
C LYS A 51 -6.45 -5.79 8.66
N ARG A 52 -5.85 -5.60 7.47
CA ARG A 52 -6.41 -6.10 6.20
C ARG A 52 -6.40 -7.62 6.17
N ALA A 53 -5.32 -8.25 6.64
CA ALA A 53 -5.23 -9.71 6.69
C ALA A 53 -6.29 -10.29 7.63
N GLU A 54 -6.48 -9.69 8.81
CA GLU A 54 -7.51 -10.10 9.75
C GLU A 54 -8.92 -9.98 9.15
N ILE A 55 -9.24 -8.87 8.49
CA ILE A 55 -10.54 -8.68 7.83
C ILE A 55 -10.74 -9.69 6.69
N ALA A 56 -9.69 -9.97 5.91
CA ALA A 56 -9.74 -10.94 4.81
C ALA A 56 -9.96 -12.39 5.28
N GLU A 57 -9.61 -12.73 6.52
CA GLU A 57 -9.96 -14.03 7.11
C GLU A 57 -11.47 -14.17 7.35
N TYR A 58 -12.17 -13.08 7.68
CA TYR A 58 -13.61 -13.07 7.86
C TYR A 58 -14.38 -12.95 6.54
N ASN A 59 -13.89 -12.08 5.64
CA ASN A 59 -14.48 -11.89 4.31
C ASN A 59 -13.38 -11.72 3.25
N PRO A 60 -13.11 -12.75 2.42
CA PRO A 60 -12.08 -12.69 1.39
C PRO A 60 -12.42 -11.70 0.26
N ASP A 61 -13.70 -11.36 0.10
CA ASP A 61 -14.20 -10.41 -0.90
C ASP A 61 -14.30 -8.97 -0.34
N ALA A 62 -13.82 -8.73 0.89
CA ALA A 62 -13.83 -7.40 1.50
C ALA A 62 -13.05 -6.39 0.65
N LEU A 63 -13.68 -5.24 0.39
CA LEU A 63 -13.03 -4.14 -0.29
C LEU A 63 -12.38 -3.21 0.73
N PHE A 64 -11.28 -2.57 0.33
CA PHE A 64 -10.52 -1.66 1.18
C PHE A 64 -10.31 -0.33 0.44
N ALA A 65 -10.28 0.76 1.21
CA ALA A 65 -9.96 2.08 0.68
C ALA A 65 -8.44 2.20 0.52
N ASP A 66 -7.97 2.27 -0.73
CA ASP A 66 -6.54 2.34 -1.03
C ASP A 66 -5.92 3.63 -0.50
N GLY A 67 -4.79 3.50 0.19
CA GLY A 67 -4.09 4.61 0.82
C GLY A 67 -4.57 4.96 2.24
N PHE A 68 -5.65 4.33 2.73
CA PHE A 68 -6.23 4.64 4.05
C PHE A 68 -6.00 3.56 5.12
N ASP A 69 -5.11 2.61 4.87
CA ASP A 69 -4.97 1.40 5.70
C ASP A 69 -4.65 1.66 7.17
N ASP A 70 -3.95 2.75 7.46
CA ASP A 70 -3.66 3.16 8.84
C ASP A 70 -4.90 3.68 9.58
N ALA A 71 -5.93 4.12 8.86
CA ALA A 71 -7.21 4.59 9.38
C ALA A 71 -8.25 3.46 9.58
N ILE A 72 -7.89 2.19 9.33
CA ILE A 72 -8.80 1.06 9.62
C ILE A 72 -9.02 0.95 11.13
N CYS A 73 -10.28 1.03 11.56
CA CYS A 73 -10.70 0.86 12.95
C CYS A 73 -11.10 -0.57 13.28
N GLY A 74 -11.74 -1.25 12.34
CA GLY A 74 -12.23 -2.60 12.56
C GLY A 74 -13.07 -3.14 11.41
N PHE A 75 -13.96 -4.05 11.74
CA PHE A 75 -14.78 -4.82 10.81
C PHE A 75 -16.24 -4.81 11.26
N ASP A 76 -17.17 -4.65 10.32
CA ASP A 76 -18.59 -4.83 10.59
C ASP A 76 -18.99 -6.31 10.46
N ALA A 77 -19.51 -6.90 11.54
CA ALA A 77 -19.94 -8.29 11.53
C ALA A 77 -21.23 -8.53 10.72
N ALA A 78 -22.06 -7.50 10.50
CA ALA A 78 -23.33 -7.65 9.77
C ALA A 78 -23.16 -7.41 8.27
N GLY A 79 -22.53 -6.30 7.89
CA GLY A 79 -22.25 -5.94 6.51
C GLY A 79 -20.99 -6.59 5.92
N CYS A 80 -20.15 -7.21 6.76
CA CYS A 80 -18.88 -7.82 6.34
C CYS A 80 -17.91 -6.84 5.65
N CYS A 81 -17.99 -5.55 6.01
CA CYS A 81 -17.18 -4.48 5.43
C CYS A 81 -16.09 -4.01 6.41
N ALA A 82 -15.01 -3.46 5.86
CA ALA A 82 -14.01 -2.73 6.64
C ALA A 82 -14.57 -1.38 7.14
N ILE A 83 -14.24 -1.02 8.38
CA ILE A 83 -14.64 0.24 9.01
C ILE A 83 -13.42 1.13 9.19
N TYR A 84 -13.52 2.38 8.76
CA TYR A 84 -12.46 3.40 8.83
C TYR A 84 -12.89 4.59 9.70
N ASP A 85 -11.96 5.18 10.45
CA ASP A 85 -12.17 6.49 11.10
C ASP A 85 -11.98 7.61 10.07
N TYR A 86 -13.04 8.37 9.83
CA TYR A 86 -13.05 9.47 8.87
C TYR A 86 -12.02 10.55 9.22
N THR A 87 -11.85 10.90 10.50
CA THR A 87 -10.87 11.89 10.94
C THR A 87 -9.44 11.38 10.74
N ALA A 88 -9.20 10.09 10.96
CA ALA A 88 -7.91 9.49 10.64
C ALA A 88 -7.64 9.50 9.12
N CYS A 89 -8.65 9.25 8.29
CA CYS A 89 -8.53 9.36 6.82
C CYS A 89 -8.13 10.78 6.39
N LEU A 90 -8.76 11.82 6.97
CA LEU A 90 -8.40 13.20 6.67
C LEU A 90 -6.96 13.53 7.05
N ASN A 91 -6.49 13.04 8.21
CA ASN A 91 -5.12 13.26 8.65
C ASN A 91 -4.10 12.68 7.66
N ILE A 92 -4.41 11.56 7.02
CA ILE A 92 -3.58 10.98 5.96
C ILE A 92 -3.54 11.90 4.74
N LEU A 93 -4.69 12.43 4.31
CA LEU A 93 -4.77 13.33 3.16
C LEU A 93 -4.09 14.69 3.41
N HIS A 94 -4.07 15.18 4.65
CA HIS A 94 -3.42 16.44 5.02
C HIS A 94 -1.90 16.45 4.78
N GLU A 95 -1.26 15.30 4.57
CA GLU A 95 0.15 15.24 4.19
C GLU A 95 0.39 15.83 2.79
N ASP A 96 -0.59 15.73 1.89
CA ASP A 96 -0.46 16.07 0.48
C ASP A 96 -1.35 17.24 0.03
N MET A 97 -2.42 17.57 0.78
CA MET A 97 -3.38 18.63 0.42
C MET A 97 -3.89 19.44 1.61
N THR A 98 -4.51 20.59 1.33
CA THR A 98 -5.10 21.45 2.37
C THR A 98 -6.28 20.78 3.08
N PRO A 99 -6.68 21.26 4.27
CA PRO A 99 -7.79 20.66 4.99
C PRO A 99 -9.11 20.65 4.21
N GLU A 100 -9.40 21.74 3.50
CA GLU A 100 -10.59 21.88 2.68
C GLU A 100 -10.57 20.92 1.50
N GLU A 101 -9.45 20.83 0.77
CA GLU A 101 -9.28 19.89 -0.34
C GLU A 101 -9.38 18.43 0.12
N ALA A 102 -8.83 18.10 1.30
CA ALA A 102 -8.92 16.77 1.88
C ALA A 102 -10.38 16.38 2.17
N HIS A 103 -11.15 17.29 2.74
CA HIS A 103 -12.59 17.08 2.97
C HIS A 103 -13.35 16.88 1.66
N GLU A 104 -13.14 17.74 0.67
CA GLU A 104 -13.81 17.61 -0.64
C GLU A 104 -13.42 16.31 -1.34
N TYR A 105 -12.14 15.94 -1.29
CA TYR A 105 -11.66 14.68 -1.85
C TYR A 105 -12.30 13.48 -1.17
N MET A 106 -12.36 13.49 0.17
CA MET A 106 -12.94 12.40 0.97
C MET A 106 -14.43 12.23 0.67
N GLU A 107 -15.20 13.31 0.63
CA GLU A 107 -16.64 13.25 0.35
C GLU A 107 -16.93 12.74 -1.06
N PHE A 108 -16.22 13.28 -2.06
CA PHE A 108 -16.53 13.00 -3.47
C PHE A 108 -15.94 11.68 -3.96
N ASN A 109 -14.67 11.41 -3.66
CA ASN A 109 -13.94 10.28 -4.24
C ASN A 109 -13.97 9.03 -3.36
N VAL A 110 -14.24 9.18 -2.05
CA VAL A 110 -14.09 8.07 -1.10
C VAL A 110 -15.45 7.68 -0.50
N VAL A 111 -16.12 8.59 0.19
CA VAL A 111 -17.41 8.29 0.86
C VAL A 111 -18.54 8.06 -0.14
N SER A 112 -18.60 8.85 -1.21
CA SER A 112 -19.61 8.70 -2.26
C SER A 112 -19.29 7.58 -3.26
N ALA A 113 -18.13 6.94 -3.15
CA ALA A 113 -17.71 5.89 -4.08
C ALA A 113 -18.30 4.55 -3.64
N TYR A 114 -19.25 4.03 -4.43
CA TYR A 114 -19.72 2.66 -4.30
C TYR A 114 -18.96 1.75 -5.28
N VAL A 115 -18.22 0.79 -4.73
CA VAL A 115 -17.34 -0.11 -5.49
C VAL A 115 -17.78 -1.58 -5.44
N GLY A 116 -18.89 -1.89 -4.76
CA GLY A 116 -19.48 -3.22 -4.68
C GLY A 116 -20.08 -3.55 -3.31
N ASP A 117 -20.55 -4.79 -3.14
CA ASP A 117 -21.30 -5.26 -1.97
C ASP A 117 -20.53 -5.27 -0.64
N PHE A 118 -19.22 -5.00 -0.67
CA PHE A 118 -18.37 -4.85 0.53
C PHE A 118 -17.64 -3.52 0.58
N THR A 119 -18.24 -2.47 0.02
CA THR A 119 -17.71 -1.11 0.07
C THR A 119 -17.46 -0.70 1.53
N PRO A 120 -16.26 -0.17 1.87
CA PRO A 120 -15.94 0.25 3.22
C PRO A 120 -16.91 1.28 3.80
N ILE A 121 -17.02 1.28 5.13
CA ILE A 121 -17.82 2.25 5.88
C ILE A 121 -16.87 3.23 6.59
N PHE A 122 -17.21 4.51 6.53
CA PHE A 122 -16.49 5.59 7.21
C PHE A 122 -17.31 6.10 8.39
N MET A 123 -16.70 6.09 9.58
CA MET A 123 -17.36 6.54 10.81
C MET A 123 -16.71 7.80 11.36
N HIS A 124 -17.54 8.68 11.92
CA HIS A 124 -17.08 9.76 12.79
C HIS A 124 -17.08 9.26 14.24
N ALA A 125 -15.91 9.23 14.86
CA ALA A 125 -15.81 8.95 16.28
C ALA A 125 -16.43 10.11 17.08
N ILE A 126 -17.48 9.80 17.85
CA ILE A 126 -17.98 10.72 18.87
C ILE A 126 -17.09 10.52 20.09
N LEU A 127 -16.12 11.39 20.30
CA LEU A 127 -15.37 11.40 21.56
C LEU A 127 -16.35 11.67 22.72
N PRO A 128 -16.22 10.98 23.86
CA PRO A 128 -17.08 11.25 25.00
C PRO A 128 -16.92 12.71 25.43
N ALA A 129 -18.03 13.35 25.73
CA ALA A 129 -18.00 14.67 26.29
C ALA A 129 -17.35 14.63 27.69
N PRO A 130 -16.56 15.64 28.09
CA PRO A 130 -15.74 15.60 29.31
C PRO A 130 -16.50 15.56 30.65
N HIS A 131 -17.78 15.19 30.68
CA HIS A 131 -18.62 15.20 31.88
C HIS A 131 -18.88 13.84 32.53
N ASP A 132 -18.35 12.73 32.02
CA ASP A 132 -18.37 11.44 32.74
C ASP A 132 -17.26 11.32 33.81
N CYS A 133 -16.91 12.47 34.42
CA CYS A 133 -16.12 12.57 35.64
C CYS A 133 -17.05 12.97 36.79
N MET A 134 -17.94 12.08 37.25
CA MET A 134 -18.49 12.05 38.62
C MET A 134 -19.34 10.81 38.87
#